data_AF-A0A418VNZ0-F1
#
_entry.id   AF-A0A418VNZ0-F1
#
_cell.length_a   1.000
_cell.length_b   1.000
_cell.length_c   1.000
_cell.angle_alpha   90.00
_cell.angle_beta   90.00
_cell.angle_gamma   90.00
#
_symmetry.space_group_name_H-M   'P 1'
#
loop_
_entity.id
_entity.type
_entity.pdbx_description
1 polymer ?
#
loop_
_entity_poly.entity_id
_entity_poly.type
_entity_poly.pdbx_seq_one_letter_code
_entity_poly.pdbx_strand_id
1 'polypeptide(L)'
;MNSAKLFEIERLAKEYAAWRAVSEDDRAPAAAWWWSTALALRDETAVLPDNLHGDFGLPAGSSYADLAARLLEDIAVQKRLASPGGFPMKPKSKGSSKTDRA
;
A
#
# COMPACT_ATOMS: atom_id res chain seq x y z
N MET A 1 -17.88 -12.17 -0.74
CA MET A 1 -16.40 -12.34 -0.65
C MET A 1 -16.02 -13.82 -0.75
N ASN A 2 -14.88 -14.18 -1.38
CA ASN A 2 -14.37 -15.56 -1.43
C ASN A 2 -13.00 -15.67 -0.72
N SER A 3 -12.52 -16.89 -0.44
CA SER A 3 -11.29 -17.10 0.34
C SER A 3 -10.02 -16.54 -0.31
N ALA A 4 -9.93 -16.58 -1.65
CA ALA A 4 -8.79 -16.01 -2.37
C ALA A 4 -8.70 -14.48 -2.19
N LYS A 5 -9.83 -13.78 -2.30
CA LYS A 5 -9.90 -12.33 -2.06
C LYS A 5 -9.57 -11.98 -0.61
N LEU A 6 -10.04 -12.76 0.36
CA LEU A 6 -9.70 -12.52 1.77
C LEU A 6 -8.18 -12.61 2.01
N PHE A 7 -7.53 -13.63 1.45
CA PHE A 7 -6.07 -13.76 1.54
C PHE A 7 -5.33 -12.57 0.91
N GLU A 8 -5.77 -12.09 -0.26
CA GLU A 8 -5.20 -10.89 -0.89
C GLU A 8 -5.35 -9.65 -0.01
N ILE A 9 -6.50 -9.49 0.66
CA ILE A 9 -6.76 -8.37 1.57
C ILE A 9 -5.90 -8.47 2.83
N GLU A 10 -5.74 -9.66 3.42
CA GLU A 10 -4.86 -9.86 4.57
C GLU A 10 -3.39 -9.58 4.23
N ARG A 11 -2.94 -10.00 3.04
CA ARG A 11 -1.61 -9.66 2.54
C ARG A 11 -1.48 -8.15 2.36
N LEU A 12 -2.48 -7.52 1.74
CA LEU A 12 -2.53 -6.08 1.54
C LEU A 12 -2.42 -5.33 2.89
N ALA A 13 -3.17 -5.76 3.92
CA ALA A 13 -3.17 -5.14 5.23
C ALA A 13 -1.77 -5.13 5.87
N LYS A 14 -1.08 -6.28 5.83
CA LYS A 14 0.31 -6.39 6.34
C LYS A 14 1.27 -5.50 5.56
N GLU A 15 1.19 -5.50 4.23
CA GLU A 15 2.04 -4.64 3.39
C GLU A 15 1.76 -3.16 3.61
N TYR A 16 0.49 -2.78 3.74
CA TYR A 16 0.06 -1.41 3.95
C TYR A 16 0.48 -0.89 5.33
N ALA A 17 0.31 -1.67 6.39
CA ALA A 17 0.77 -1.30 7.73
C ALA A 17 2.29 -1.09 7.76
N ALA A 18 3.06 -2.01 7.17
CA ALA A 18 4.51 -1.88 7.04
C ALA A 18 4.91 -0.65 6.20
N TRP A 19 4.15 -0.34 5.16
CA TRP A 19 4.35 0.84 4.33
C TRP A 19 4.07 2.14 5.07
N ARG A 20 2.94 2.24 5.79
CA ARG A 20 2.57 3.40 6.59
C ARG A 20 3.52 3.64 7.77
N ALA A 21 4.19 2.60 8.28
CA ALA A 21 5.19 2.73 9.34
C ALA A 21 6.49 3.45 8.88
N VAL A 22 6.77 3.50 7.57
CA VAL A 22 7.90 4.26 7.03
C VAL A 22 7.54 5.75 6.95
N SER A 23 8.47 6.64 7.29
CA SER A 23 8.32 8.10 7.10
C SER A 23 8.04 8.44 5.63
N GLU A 24 7.26 9.48 5.36
CA GLU A 24 6.86 9.83 3.98
C GLU A 24 8.06 10.11 3.07
N ASP A 25 9.14 10.69 3.62
CA ASP A 25 10.38 10.98 2.89
C ASP A 25 11.10 9.72 2.40
N ASP A 26 11.11 8.65 3.21
CA ASP A 26 11.77 7.39 2.90
C ASP A 26 10.86 6.35 2.27
N ARG A 27 9.54 6.55 2.32
CA ARG A 27 8.54 5.57 1.89
C ARG A 27 8.45 5.46 0.38
N ALA A 28 8.55 4.24 -0.13
CA ALA A 28 8.33 3.98 -1.55
C ALA A 28 6.92 4.43 -1.98
N PRO A 29 6.66 4.69 -3.27
CA PRO A 29 5.29 4.74 -3.76
C PRO A 29 4.51 3.46 -3.37
N ALA A 30 3.18 3.55 -3.31
CA ALA A 30 2.32 2.40 -3.11
C ALA A 30 2.60 1.34 -4.17
N ALA A 31 2.39 0.08 -3.78
CA ALA A 31 2.62 -1.02 -4.69
C ALA A 31 1.58 -0.98 -5.82
N ALA A 32 2.04 -1.16 -7.07
CA ALA A 32 1.17 -1.06 -8.25
C ALA A 32 -0.01 -2.06 -8.20
N TRP A 33 0.19 -3.22 -7.58
CA TRP A 33 -0.84 -4.26 -7.45
C TRP A 33 -2.01 -3.85 -6.54
N TRP A 34 -1.89 -2.80 -5.73
CA TRP A 34 -2.98 -2.31 -4.90
C TRP A 34 -4.13 -1.72 -5.71
N TRP A 35 -3.85 -1.20 -6.92
CA TRP A 35 -4.89 -0.69 -7.83
C TRP A 35 -5.98 -1.73 -8.11
N SER A 36 -5.60 -2.96 -8.43
CA SER A 36 -6.57 -4.02 -8.76
C SER A 36 -7.45 -4.37 -7.56
N THR A 37 -6.88 -4.41 -6.37
CA THR A 37 -7.64 -4.68 -5.14
C THR A 37 -8.57 -3.53 -4.80
N ALA A 38 -8.10 -2.28 -4.90
CA ALA A 38 -8.92 -1.10 -4.63
C ALA A 38 -10.12 -1.02 -5.59
N LEU A 39 -9.90 -1.21 -6.90
CA LEU A 39 -10.98 -1.22 -7.89
C LEU A 39 -11.97 -2.37 -7.65
N ALA A 40 -11.50 -3.54 -7.22
CA ALA A 40 -12.36 -4.68 -6.93
C ALA A 40 -13.22 -4.52 -5.67
N LEU A 41 -12.83 -3.64 -4.75
CA LEU A 41 -13.51 -3.39 -3.47
C LEU A 41 -14.31 -2.09 -3.44
N ARG A 42 -14.21 -1.23 -4.46
CA ARG A 42 -14.80 0.12 -4.47
C ARG A 42 -16.29 0.15 -4.13
N ASP A 43 -17.03 -0.87 -4.54
CA ASP A 43 -18.49 -0.93 -4.37
C ASP A 43 -18.89 -2.00 -3.31
N GLU A 44 -17.94 -2.56 -2.56
CA GLU A 44 -18.20 -3.58 -1.51
C GLU A 44 -18.50 -2.91 -0.16
N THR A 45 -19.77 -2.92 0.22
CA THR A 45 -20.26 -2.26 1.43
C THR A 45 -20.19 -3.12 2.68
N ALA A 46 -19.74 -4.38 2.58
CA ALA A 46 -19.53 -5.21 3.77
C ALA A 46 -18.53 -4.55 4.73
N VAL A 47 -18.80 -4.68 6.03
CA VAL A 47 -17.95 -4.14 7.10
C VAL A 47 -16.62 -4.89 7.14
N LEU A 48 -15.53 -4.14 7.31
CA LEU A 48 -14.20 -4.72 7.54
C LEU A 48 -14.17 -5.48 8.86
N PRO A 49 -13.57 -6.67 8.89
CA PRO A 49 -13.22 -7.36 10.12
C PRO A 49 -12.40 -6.48 11.08
N ASP A 50 -12.63 -6.65 12.38
CA ASP A 50 -11.99 -5.84 13.44
C ASP A 50 -10.46 -5.87 13.39
N ASN A 51 -9.89 -7.00 12.98
CA ASN A 51 -8.44 -7.15 12.86
C ASN A 51 -7.83 -6.37 11.68
N LEU A 52 -8.63 -5.86 10.74
CA LEU A 52 -8.15 -5.17 9.55
C LEU A 52 -8.29 -3.65 9.62
N HIS A 53 -9.30 -3.11 10.30
CA HIS A 53 -9.47 -1.64 10.33
C HIS A 53 -8.24 -0.94 10.94
N GLY A 54 -7.60 -1.55 11.95
CA GLY A 54 -6.40 -1.02 12.59
C GLY A 54 -5.20 -0.93 11.65
N ASP A 55 -4.97 -1.98 10.85
CA ASP A 55 -3.85 -2.05 9.90
C ASP A 55 -3.96 -0.96 8.81
N PHE A 56 -5.18 -0.57 8.45
CA PHE A 56 -5.42 0.49 7.47
C PHE A 56 -5.54 1.90 8.07
N GLY A 57 -5.53 2.01 9.40
CA GLY A 57 -5.78 3.28 10.09
C GLY A 57 -7.20 3.81 9.88
N LEU A 58 -8.17 2.90 9.71
CA LEU A 58 -9.57 3.21 9.50
C LEU A 58 -10.36 3.11 10.81
N PRO A 59 -11.43 3.92 10.98
CA PRO A 59 -12.34 3.77 12.11
C PRO A 59 -12.99 2.37 12.16
N ALA A 60 -13.32 1.90 13.37
CA ALA A 60 -14.13 0.70 13.53
C ALA A 60 -15.47 0.85 12.80
N GLY A 61 -15.95 -0.23 12.17
CA GLY A 61 -17.17 -0.22 11.35
C GLY A 61 -16.99 0.27 9.91
N SER A 62 -15.77 0.65 9.50
CA SER A 62 -15.49 0.98 8.10
C SER A 62 -15.74 -0.22 7.17
N SER A 63 -16.14 0.05 5.94
CA SER A 63 -16.41 -0.95 4.90
C SER A 63 -15.18 -1.25 4.04
N TYR A 64 -15.26 -2.29 3.22
CA TYR A 64 -14.23 -2.53 2.18
C TYR A 64 -14.18 -1.41 1.14
N ALA A 65 -15.30 -0.72 0.88
CA ALA A 65 -15.33 0.47 0.04
C ALA A 65 -14.54 1.65 0.66
N ASP A 66 -14.59 1.82 1.98
CA ASP A 66 -13.76 2.82 2.68
C ASP A 66 -12.27 2.48 2.59
N LEU A 67 -11.91 1.20 2.72
CA LEU A 67 -10.56 0.72 2.42
C LEU A 67 -10.16 1.03 0.97
N ALA A 68 -11.02 0.74 0.00
CA ALA A 68 -10.74 1.03 -1.40
C ALA A 68 -10.49 2.53 -1.64
N ALA A 69 -11.32 3.39 -1.05
CA ALA A 69 -11.15 4.84 -1.13
C ALA A 69 -9.78 5.27 -0.57
N ARG A 70 -9.41 4.75 0.61
CA ARG A 70 -8.11 5.04 1.24
C ARG A 70 -6.92 4.65 0.35
N LEU A 71 -6.95 3.46 -0.25
CA LEU A 71 -5.91 3.03 -1.17
C LEU A 71 -5.85 3.95 -2.40
N LEU A 72 -7.00 4.28 -2.99
CA LEU A 72 -7.06 5.15 -4.16
C LEU A 72 -6.52 6.55 -3.87
N GLU A 73 -6.78 7.12 -2.69
CA GLU A 73 -6.20 8.38 -2.25
C GLU A 73 -4.66 8.30 -2.18
N ASP A 74 -4.13 7.27 -1.49
CA ASP A 74 -2.70 7.07 -1.35
C ASP A 74 -2.01 6.87 -2.70
N ILE A 75 -2.68 6.21 -3.63
CA ILE A 75 -2.15 5.96 -4.97
C ILE A 75 -2.25 7.20 -5.87
N ALA A 76 -3.35 7.95 -5.81
CA ALA A 76 -3.62 9.10 -6.68
C ALA A 76 -2.59 10.23 -6.51
N VAL A 77 -2.02 10.40 -5.32
CA VAL A 77 -0.99 11.42 -5.06
C VAL A 77 0.39 11.07 -5.64
N GLN A 78 0.57 9.84 -6.13
CA GLN A 78 1.88 9.35 -6.56
C GLN A 78 2.19 9.74 -7.99
N LYS A 79 3.45 10.15 -8.21
CA LYS A 79 3.96 10.55 -9.54
C LYS A 79 4.87 9.50 -10.17
N ARG A 80 5.17 8.41 -9.46
CA ARG A 80 6.12 7.36 -9.84
C ARG A 80 5.67 6.03 -9.27
N LEU A 81 6.05 4.94 -9.92
CA LEU A 81 5.84 3.58 -9.41
C LEU A 81 6.95 3.16 -8.45
N ALA A 82 6.64 2.26 -7.53
CA ALA A 82 7.63 1.62 -6.67
C ALA A 82 8.63 0.81 -7.51
N SER A 83 9.91 0.90 -7.17
CA SER A 83 10.94 0.07 -7.81
C SER A 83 10.83 -1.38 -7.35
N PRO A 84 11.08 -2.38 -8.22
CA PRO A 84 11.15 -3.78 -7.82
C PRO A 84 12.14 -3.98 -6.67
N GLY A 85 11.70 -4.65 -5.59
CA GLY A 85 12.53 -4.92 -4.40
C GLY A 85 12.78 -3.73 -3.46
N GLY A 86 12.25 -2.54 -3.78
CA GLY A 86 12.38 -1.32 -2.98
C GLY A 86 11.09 -0.94 -2.25
N PHE A 87 10.35 -1.92 -1.74
CA PHE A 87 9.13 -1.70 -0.96
C PHE A 87 9.33 -2.36 0.42
N PRO A 88 8.92 -1.73 1.54
CA PRO A 88 8.16 -0.47 1.63
C PRO A 88 9.01 0.81 1.58
N MET A 89 10.33 0.72 1.62
CA MET A 89 11.25 1.87 1.64
C MET A 89 11.90 2.10 0.29
N LYS A 90 12.01 3.36 -0.17
CA LYS A 90 12.76 3.72 -1.38
C LYS A 90 14.17 3.12 -1.32
N PRO A 91 14.67 2.54 -2.42
CA PRO A 91 16.05 2.08 -2.44
C PRO A 91 16.99 3.26 -2.20
N LYS A 92 17.95 3.10 -1.29
CA LYS A 92 18.99 4.12 -1.09
C LYS A 92 19.72 4.30 -2.42
N SER A 93 19.68 5.51 -2.97
CA SER A 93 20.49 5.85 -4.13
C SER A 93 21.94 5.47 -3.80
N LYS A 94 22.52 4.50 -4.52
CA LYS A 94 23.97 4.33 -4.48
C LYS A 94 24.52 5.59 -5.13
N GLY A 95 25.08 6.47 -4.30
CA GLY A 95 25.79 7.64 -4.79
C GLY A 95 26.74 7.20 -5.90
N SER A 96 26.70 7.88 -7.05
CA SER A 96 27.67 7.67 -8.11
C SER A 96 29.06 7.95 -7.55
N SER A 97 29.77 6.91 -7.09
CA SER A 97 31.22 6.98 -6.95
C SER A 97 31.77 7.06 -8.36
N LYS A 98 31.89 8.29 -8.85
CA LYS A 98 32.71 8.63 -10.01
C LYS A 98 34.14 8.35 -9.56
N THR A 99 34.63 7.15 -9.84
CA THR A 99 36.06 6.86 -9.71
C THR A 99 36.75 7.64 -10.82
N ASP A 100 37.30 8.80 -10.47
CA ASP A 100 38.25 9.50 -11.31
C ASP A 100 39.43 8.56 -11.58
N ARG A 101 39.58 8.13 -12.84
CA ARG A 101 40.84 7.54 -13.31
C ARG A 101 41.78 8.70 -13.64
N ALA A 102 42.84 8.78 -12.85
CA ALA A 102 44.05 9.53 -13.14
C ALA A 102 44.74 9.03 -14.42
#